data_AF-A0A3C1EWW7-F1
#
_entry.id   AF-A0A3C1EWW7-F1
#
_cell.length_a   1.000
_cell.length_b   1.000
_cell.length_c   1.000
_cell.angle_alpha   90.00
_cell.angle_beta   90.00
_cell.angle_gamma   90.00
#
_symmetry.space_group_name_H-M   'P 1'
#
loop_
_entity.id
_entity.type
_entity.pdbx_description
1 polymer ?
#
loop_
_entity_poly.entity_id
_entity_poly.type
_entity_poly.pdbx_seq_one_letter_code
_entity_poly.pdbx_strand_id
1 'polypeptide(L)'
;MPADFLPVTRVLFPEDKDLKDSGCSLPFIYCERAFVYMDIKLYDEAIKDCNKAIELYPKNTEAYYARGLAYDRKSEYDSAIENYTKAIEFNLKTIQPTPSFIPDSYVYAYYNRGIIYSKKGDRDRAIKDLKKAVDLRSQEARKTLKEFFDIDY
;
A
#
# COMPACT_ATOMS: atom_id res chain seq x y z
N MET A 1 32.32 -31.73 0.91
CA MET A 1 30.94 -31.24 0.97
C MET A 1 30.95 -29.83 0.42
N PRO A 2 30.28 -29.53 -0.72
CA PRO A 2 30.22 -28.15 -1.17
C PRO A 2 29.32 -27.38 -0.21
N ALA A 3 29.75 -26.19 0.19
CA ALA A 3 28.91 -25.25 0.92
C ALA A 3 27.74 -24.88 -0.01
N ASP A 4 26.52 -25.21 0.41
CA ASP A 4 25.29 -24.79 -0.27
C ASP A 4 25.20 -23.27 -0.19
N PHE A 5 25.76 -22.58 -1.18
CA PHE A 5 25.51 -21.16 -1.40
C PHE A 5 24.04 -21.01 -1.75
N LEU A 6 23.24 -20.65 -0.76
CA LEU A 6 21.86 -20.25 -0.99
C LEU A 6 21.89 -19.10 -2.01
N PRO A 7 21.14 -19.20 -3.14
CA PRO A 7 21.13 -18.13 -4.13
C PRO A 7 20.73 -16.82 -3.46
N VAL A 8 21.28 -15.69 -3.90
CA VAL A 8 21.03 -14.35 -3.31
C VAL A 8 19.53 -14.06 -3.16
N THR A 9 18.71 -14.60 -4.05
CA THR A 9 17.25 -14.57 -3.99
C THR A 9 16.69 -15.23 -2.74
N ARG A 10 17.25 -16.34 -2.25
CA ARG A 10 16.83 -17.03 -1.02
C ARG A 10 17.25 -16.29 0.25
N VAL A 11 18.34 -15.52 0.20
CA VAL A 11 18.79 -14.67 1.31
C VAL A 11 17.90 -13.44 1.47
N LEU A 12 17.46 -12.86 0.35
CA LEU A 12 16.54 -11.71 0.34
C LEU A 12 15.07 -12.11 0.52
N PHE A 13 14.70 -13.32 0.07
CA PHE A 13 13.32 -13.81 0.05
C PHE A 13 13.27 -15.24 0.63
N PRO A 14 13.18 -15.38 1.98
CA PRO A 14 13.14 -16.69 2.62
C PRO A 14 11.90 -17.48 2.23
N GLU A 15 11.95 -18.81 2.26
CA GLU A 15 10.77 -19.63 1.97
C GLU A 15 9.71 -19.46 3.07
N ASP A 16 8.43 -19.69 2.74
CA ASP A 16 7.32 -19.51 3.68
C ASP A 16 7.47 -20.32 5.00
N LYS A 17 8.25 -21.42 4.96
CA LYS A 17 8.60 -22.21 6.15
C LYS A 17 9.58 -21.48 7.07
N ASP A 18 10.51 -20.73 6.50
CA ASP A 18 11.56 -19.99 7.21
C ASP A 18 10.96 -18.74 7.90
N LEU A 19 9.85 -18.23 7.38
CA LEU A 19 9.14 -17.08 7.95
C LEU A 19 8.40 -17.41 9.25
N LYS A 20 8.01 -18.68 9.47
CA LYS A 20 7.26 -19.12 10.66
C LYS A 20 8.07 -19.07 11.95
N ASP A 21 9.39 -19.21 11.83
CA ASP A 21 10.30 -19.32 12.98
C ASP A 21 10.89 -17.96 13.40
N SER A 22 10.54 -16.87 12.70
CA SER A 22 11.14 -15.54 12.86
C SER A 22 10.59 -14.72 14.05
N GLY A 23 9.56 -15.19 14.76
CA GLY A 23 8.93 -14.47 15.88
C GLY A 23 8.11 -13.23 15.48
N CYS A 24 8.19 -12.78 14.22
CA CYS A 24 7.32 -11.77 13.62
C CYS A 24 6.01 -12.40 13.12
N SER A 25 4.93 -11.62 13.05
CA SER A 25 3.67 -12.14 12.52
C SER A 25 3.79 -12.41 11.02
N LEU A 26 3.41 -13.61 10.57
CA LEU A 26 3.46 -14.00 9.15
C LEU A 26 2.83 -12.97 8.19
N PRO A 27 1.66 -12.35 8.49
CA PRO A 27 1.10 -11.33 7.61
C PRO A 27 2.01 -10.11 7.44
N PHE A 28 2.70 -9.68 8.50
CA PHE A 28 3.63 -8.55 8.46
C PHE A 28 4.80 -8.86 7.53
N ILE A 29 5.38 -10.04 7.64
CA ILE A 29 6.51 -10.47 6.80
C ILE A 29 6.14 -10.48 5.31
N TYR A 30 4.96 -10.98 4.96
CA TYR A 30 4.50 -10.95 3.57
C TYR A 30 4.30 -9.51 3.07
N CYS A 31 3.82 -8.58 3.90
CA CYS A 31 3.73 -7.16 3.53
C CYS A 31 5.13 -6.56 3.27
N GLU A 32 6.06 -6.75 4.20
CA GLU A 32 7.44 -6.24 4.04
C GLU A 32 8.09 -6.78 2.77
N ARG A 33 7.93 -8.08 2.51
CA ARG A 33 8.47 -8.71 1.30
C ARG A 33 7.79 -8.17 0.03
N ALA A 34 6.49 -7.92 0.07
CA ALA A 34 5.78 -7.28 -1.03
C ALA A 34 6.35 -5.89 -1.34
N PHE A 35 6.66 -5.08 -0.33
CA PHE A 35 7.31 -3.77 -0.56
C PHE A 35 8.70 -3.90 -1.19
N VAL A 36 9.51 -4.87 -0.75
CA VAL A 36 10.81 -5.14 -1.40
C VAL A 36 10.62 -5.56 -2.86
N TYR A 37 9.63 -6.42 -3.15
CA TYR A 37 9.29 -6.78 -4.53
C TYR A 37 8.85 -5.57 -5.36
N MET A 38 8.12 -4.64 -4.77
CA MET A 38 7.76 -3.37 -5.42
C MET A 38 8.98 -2.56 -5.82
N ASP A 39 9.99 -2.46 -4.95
CA ASP A 39 11.22 -1.70 -5.20
C ASP A 39 12.05 -2.29 -6.35
N ILE A 40 12.09 -3.63 -6.46
CA ILE A 40 12.76 -4.32 -7.57
C ILE A 40 11.83 -4.56 -8.79
N LYS A 41 10.65 -3.93 -8.80
CA LYS A 41 9.66 -3.95 -9.89
C LYS A 41 9.05 -5.32 -10.21
N LEU A 42 9.09 -6.24 -9.26
CA LEU A 42 8.43 -7.54 -9.33
C LEU A 42 7.00 -7.44 -8.79
N TYR A 43 6.14 -6.77 -9.55
CA TYR A 43 4.80 -6.39 -9.08
C TYR A 43 3.86 -7.59 -8.90
N ASP A 44 3.98 -8.64 -9.73
CA ASP A 44 3.15 -9.83 -9.61
C ASP A 44 3.52 -10.67 -8.38
N GLU A 45 4.82 -10.72 -8.04
CA GLU A 45 5.33 -11.31 -6.81
C GLU A 45 4.85 -10.53 -5.58
N ALA A 46 4.89 -9.19 -5.63
CA ALA A 46 4.33 -8.34 -4.58
C ALA A 46 2.83 -8.62 -4.37
N ILE A 47 2.05 -8.75 -5.45
CA ILE A 47 0.62 -9.09 -5.37
C ILE A 47 0.40 -10.46 -4.73
N LYS A 48 1.19 -11.47 -5.10
CA LYS A 48 1.10 -12.82 -4.51
C LYS A 48 1.32 -12.78 -3.00
N ASP A 49 2.31 -12.03 -2.53
CA ASP A 49 2.58 -11.90 -1.09
C ASP A 49 1.50 -11.10 -0.38
N CYS A 50 1.00 -10.02 -0.98
CA CYS A 50 -0.14 -9.30 -0.42
C CYS A 50 -1.37 -10.21 -0.30
N ASN A 51 -1.61 -11.08 -1.28
CA ASN A 51 -2.71 -12.05 -1.21
C ASN A 51 -2.54 -13.01 -0.03
N LYS A 52 -1.33 -13.56 0.20
CA LYS A 52 -1.04 -14.40 1.38
C LYS A 52 -1.25 -13.64 2.69
N ALA A 53 -0.79 -12.39 2.77
CA ALA A 53 -1.00 -11.54 3.95
C ALA A 53 -2.49 -11.32 4.24
N ILE A 54 -3.31 -11.12 3.20
CA ILE A 54 -4.76 -10.96 3.30
C ILE A 54 -5.46 -12.27 3.65
N GLU A 55 -5.03 -13.41 3.10
CA GLU A 55 -5.56 -14.72 3.47
C GLU A 55 -5.37 -15.01 4.96
N LEU A 56 -4.19 -14.69 5.49
CA LEU A 56 -3.88 -14.87 6.90
C LEU A 56 -4.56 -13.83 7.80
N TYR A 57 -4.68 -12.58 7.34
CA TYR A 57 -5.36 -11.51 8.05
C TYR A 57 -6.26 -10.70 7.09
N PRO A 58 -7.54 -11.07 6.94
CA PRO A 58 -8.43 -10.50 5.91
C PRO A 58 -8.71 -9.00 6.01
N LYS A 59 -8.36 -8.38 7.14
CA LYS A 59 -8.51 -6.94 7.41
C LYS A 59 -7.15 -6.23 7.53
N ASN A 60 -6.10 -6.82 6.96
CA ASN A 60 -4.75 -6.23 6.96
C ASN A 60 -4.73 -4.99 6.07
N THR A 61 -4.84 -3.80 6.67
CA THR A 61 -4.79 -2.54 5.92
C THR A 61 -3.52 -2.43 5.08
N GLU A 62 -2.36 -2.77 5.64
CA GLU A 62 -1.07 -2.63 4.97
C GLU A 62 -0.99 -3.50 3.72
N ALA A 63 -1.51 -4.72 3.80
CA ALA A 63 -1.54 -5.63 2.66
C ALA A 63 -2.45 -5.11 1.53
N TYR A 64 -3.62 -4.54 1.86
CA TYR A 64 -4.46 -3.91 0.83
C TYR A 64 -3.80 -2.67 0.23
N TYR A 65 -3.13 -1.85 1.05
CA TYR A 65 -2.40 -0.68 0.55
C TYR A 65 -1.25 -1.08 -0.39
N ALA A 66 -0.39 -2.02 0.03
CA ALA A 66 0.71 -2.53 -0.77
C ALA A 66 0.22 -3.15 -2.09
N ARG A 67 -0.87 -3.94 -2.05
CA ARG A 67 -1.48 -4.51 -3.27
C ARG A 67 -2.03 -3.43 -4.20
N GLY A 68 -2.64 -2.38 -3.65
CA GLY A 68 -3.09 -1.23 -4.42
C GLY A 68 -1.94 -0.51 -5.12
N LEU A 69 -0.80 -0.33 -4.43
CA LEU A 69 0.42 0.23 -5.00
C LEU A 69 0.98 -0.65 -6.12
N ALA A 70 0.96 -1.98 -5.95
CA ALA A 70 1.36 -2.91 -7.00
C ALA A 70 0.53 -2.75 -8.27
N TYR A 71 -0.79 -2.71 -8.14
CA TYR A 71 -1.69 -2.48 -9.28
C TYR A 71 -1.49 -1.09 -9.91
N ASP A 72 -1.29 -0.02 -9.13
CA ASP A 72 -1.00 1.33 -9.69
C ASP A 72 0.29 1.33 -10.51
N ARG A 73 1.36 0.67 -10.02
CA ARG A 73 2.62 0.54 -10.78
C ARG A 73 2.47 -0.27 -12.06
N LYS A 74 1.50 -1.20 -12.10
CA LYS A 74 1.10 -1.92 -13.32
C LYS A 74 0.12 -1.13 -14.20
N SER A 75 -0.28 0.08 -13.81
CA SER A 75 -1.34 0.87 -14.46
C SER A 75 -2.73 0.21 -14.46
N GLU A 76 -2.94 -0.79 -13.59
CA GLU A 76 -4.22 -1.46 -13.37
C GLU A 76 -5.07 -0.62 -12.38
N TYR A 77 -5.50 0.55 -12.83
CA TYR A 77 -6.05 1.60 -11.97
C TYR A 77 -7.32 1.21 -11.21
N ASP A 78 -8.21 0.41 -11.80
CA ASP A 78 -9.45 -0.01 -11.12
C ASP A 78 -9.16 -0.94 -9.94
N SER A 79 -8.24 -1.90 -10.13
CA SER A 79 -7.76 -2.78 -9.08
C SER A 79 -7.03 -2.01 -7.99
N ALA A 80 -6.24 -0.99 -8.36
CA ALA A 80 -5.59 -0.11 -7.40
C ALA A 80 -6.61 0.67 -6.54
N ILE A 81 -7.62 1.28 -7.17
CA ILE A 81 -8.70 2.01 -6.49
C ILE A 81 -9.45 1.10 -5.52
N GLU A 82 -9.81 -0.12 -5.93
CA GLU A 82 -10.52 -1.07 -5.07
C GLU A 82 -9.69 -1.39 -3.81
N ASN A 83 -8.40 -1.64 -3.99
CA ASN A 83 -7.50 -1.99 -2.89
C ASN A 83 -7.26 -0.80 -1.93
N TYR A 84 -7.04 0.41 -2.45
CA TYR A 84 -6.96 1.60 -1.60
C TYR A 84 -8.27 1.86 -0.85
N THR A 85 -9.42 1.60 -1.48
CA THR A 85 -10.72 1.74 -0.82
C THR A 85 -10.86 0.78 0.36
N LYS A 86 -10.49 -0.50 0.17
CA LYS A 86 -10.48 -1.49 1.26
C LYS A 86 -9.50 -1.09 2.38
N ALA A 87 -8.30 -0.63 2.05
CA ALA A 87 -7.34 -0.12 3.04
C ALA A 87 -7.94 1.03 3.88
N ILE A 88 -8.57 2.01 3.23
CA ILE A 88 -9.25 3.13 3.90
C ILE A 88 -10.37 2.64 4.81
N GLU A 89 -11.22 1.72 4.33
CA GLU A 89 -12.35 1.17 5.10
C GLU A 89 -11.89 0.40 6.34
N PHE A 90 -10.82 -0.39 6.23
CA PHE A 90 -10.31 -1.16 7.36
C PHE A 90 -9.62 -0.26 8.39
N ASN A 91 -8.80 0.70 7.98
CA ASN A 91 -8.23 1.68 8.90
C ASN A 91 -9.29 2.47 9.66
N LEU A 92 -10.37 2.90 9.00
CA LEU A 92 -11.50 3.59 9.67
C LEU A 92 -12.20 2.72 10.74
N LYS A 93 -12.16 1.39 10.60
CA LYS A 93 -12.82 0.45 11.52
C LYS A 93 -11.89 0.00 12.65
N THR A 94 -10.59 -0.15 12.38
CA THR A 94 -9.60 -0.67 13.33
C THR A 94 -8.97 0.44 14.14
N ILE A 95 -8.78 1.60 13.53
CA ILE A 95 -8.19 2.78 14.13
C ILE A 95 -9.30 3.81 14.15
N GLN A 96 -9.94 4.02 15.30
CA GLN A 96 -10.51 5.34 15.53
C GLN A 96 -9.32 6.29 15.39
N PRO A 97 -9.26 7.17 14.36
CA PRO A 97 -8.12 8.05 14.19
C PRO A 97 -8.15 9.02 15.35
N THR A 98 -7.52 8.61 16.46
CA THR A 98 -7.17 9.53 17.51
C THR A 98 -6.09 10.42 16.89
N PRO A 99 -6.16 11.76 17.07
CA PRO A 99 -5.24 12.69 16.41
C PRO A 99 -3.74 12.43 16.67
N SER A 100 -3.41 11.54 17.61
CA SER A 100 -2.06 11.21 18.04
C SER A 100 -1.35 10.17 17.17
N PHE A 101 -2.06 9.31 16.42
CA PHE A 101 -1.43 8.33 15.52
C PHE A 101 -2.29 8.07 14.29
N ILE A 102 -1.77 8.43 13.12
CA ILE A 102 -2.38 8.18 11.82
C ILE A 102 -1.38 7.34 11.03
N PRO A 103 -1.71 6.10 10.61
CA PRO A 103 -0.80 5.31 9.79
C PRO A 103 -0.57 5.96 8.44
N ASP A 104 0.67 5.94 7.98
CA ASP A 104 1.07 6.45 6.68
C ASP A 104 0.25 5.83 5.54
N SER A 105 0.03 4.50 5.57
CA SER A 105 -0.80 3.82 4.57
C SER A 105 -2.24 4.33 4.50
N TYR A 106 -2.77 4.90 5.58
CA TYR A 106 -4.07 5.57 5.55
C TYR A 106 -4.03 6.87 4.75
N VAL A 107 -3.02 7.71 5.02
CA VAL A 107 -2.82 8.99 4.34
C VAL A 107 -2.51 8.75 2.86
N TYR A 108 -1.57 7.85 2.58
CA TYR A 108 -1.15 7.52 1.23
C TYR A 108 -2.22 6.78 0.42
N ALA A 109 -3.10 6.00 1.05
CA ALA A 109 -4.23 5.40 0.32
C ALA A 109 -5.17 6.48 -0.24
N TYR A 110 -5.48 7.54 0.53
CA TYR A 110 -6.24 8.67 0.00
C TYR A 110 -5.47 9.42 -1.08
N TYR A 111 -4.20 9.75 -0.82
CA TYR A 111 -3.38 10.48 -1.78
C TYR A 111 -3.27 9.72 -3.12
N ASN A 112 -2.85 8.46 -3.11
CA ASN A 112 -2.65 7.67 -4.31
C ASN A 112 -3.97 7.42 -5.05
N ARG A 113 -5.08 7.15 -4.34
CA ARG A 113 -6.39 7.00 -4.98
C ARG A 113 -6.85 8.31 -5.63
N GLY A 114 -6.59 9.45 -5.00
CA GLY A 114 -6.85 10.78 -5.56
C GLY A 114 -6.04 11.06 -6.83
N ILE A 115 -4.75 10.69 -6.84
CA ILE A 115 -3.90 10.75 -8.05
C ILE A 115 -4.47 9.88 -9.17
N ILE A 116 -4.90 8.66 -8.86
CA ILE A 116 -5.47 7.77 -9.88
C ILE A 116 -6.80 8.33 -10.42
N TYR A 117 -7.68 8.85 -9.57
CA TYR A 117 -8.90 9.53 -10.04
C TYR A 117 -8.58 10.69 -10.98
N SER A 118 -7.53 11.47 -10.67
CA SER A 118 -7.04 12.53 -11.56
C SER A 118 -6.57 11.99 -12.91
N LYS A 119 -5.76 10.91 -12.93
CA LYS A 119 -5.33 10.22 -14.17
C LYS A 119 -6.52 9.73 -15.00
N LYS A 120 -7.62 9.32 -14.36
CA LYS A 120 -8.86 8.88 -15.02
C LYS A 120 -9.78 10.04 -15.46
N GLY A 121 -9.40 11.29 -15.20
CA GLY A 121 -10.21 12.47 -15.50
C GLY A 121 -11.34 12.73 -14.51
N ASP A 122 -11.42 11.97 -13.42
CA ASP A 122 -12.41 12.18 -12.36
C ASP A 122 -11.93 13.23 -11.36
N ARG A 123 -12.08 14.49 -11.77
CA ARG A 123 -11.59 15.65 -11.02
C ARG A 123 -12.22 15.76 -9.64
N ASP A 124 -13.51 15.48 -9.51
CA ASP A 124 -14.26 15.65 -8.26
C ASP A 124 -13.80 14.64 -7.20
N ARG A 125 -13.69 13.36 -7.56
CA ARG A 125 -13.17 12.34 -6.64
C ARG A 125 -11.70 12.56 -6.31
N ALA A 126 -10.90 13.01 -7.28
CA ALA A 126 -9.51 13.36 -7.05
C ALA A 126 -9.35 14.44 -5.98
N ILE A 127 -10.03 15.59 -6.14
CA ILE A 127 -9.97 16.70 -5.18
C ILE A 127 -10.47 16.24 -3.80
N LYS A 128 -11.56 15.47 -3.75
CA LYS A 128 -12.11 14.96 -2.50
C LYS A 128 -11.09 14.12 -1.71
N ASP A 129 -10.43 13.19 -2.38
CA ASP A 129 -9.44 12.32 -1.74
C ASP A 129 -8.16 13.09 -1.36
N LEU A 130 -7.69 13.99 -2.22
CA LEU A 130 -6.52 14.82 -1.91
C LEU A 130 -6.77 15.76 -0.72
N LYS A 131 -7.94 16.42 -0.65
CA LYS A 131 -8.31 17.23 0.52
C LYS A 131 -8.33 16.40 1.79
N LYS A 132 -8.86 15.17 1.71
CA LYS A 132 -8.84 14.26 2.85
C LYS A 132 -7.43 13.91 3.29
N ALA A 133 -6.50 13.70 2.36
CA ALA A 133 -5.09 13.48 2.68
C ALA A 133 -4.43 14.72 3.32
N VAL A 134 -4.79 15.95 2.90
CA VAL A 134 -4.34 17.20 3.55
C VAL A 134 -4.87 17.33 4.97
N ASP A 135 -6.14 17.00 5.23
CA ASP A 135 -6.72 16.98 6.57
C ASP A 135 -5.97 15.99 7.50
N LEU A 136 -5.41 14.93 6.90
CA LEU A 136 -4.55 13.93 7.55
C LEU A 136 -3.07 14.31 7.54
N ARG A 137 -2.74 15.57 7.24
CA ARG A 137 -1.40 16.19 7.26
C ARG A 137 -0.45 15.85 6.10
N SER A 138 -0.93 15.35 4.97
CA SER A 138 -0.08 15.18 3.77
C SER A 138 0.27 16.53 3.13
N GLN A 139 1.57 16.81 3.00
CA GLN A 139 2.07 17.99 2.28
C GLN A 139 2.10 17.76 0.77
N GLU A 140 2.29 16.51 0.35
CA GLU A 140 2.27 16.07 -1.05
C GLU A 140 0.89 16.34 -1.64
N ALA A 141 -0.18 15.95 -0.94
CA ALA A 141 -1.54 16.21 -1.38
C ALA A 141 -1.85 17.70 -1.51
N ARG A 142 -1.36 18.52 -0.56
CA ARG A 142 -1.51 19.98 -0.59
C ARG A 142 -0.82 20.58 -1.81
N LYS A 143 0.43 20.18 -2.05
CA LYS A 143 1.20 20.60 -3.22
C LYS A 143 0.46 20.22 -4.51
N THR A 144 -0.04 18.99 -4.59
CA THR A 144 -0.79 18.51 -5.75
C THR A 144 -2.07 19.32 -5.99
N LEU A 145 -2.85 19.63 -4.95
CA LEU A 145 -4.05 20.48 -5.07
C LEU A 145 -3.72 21.85 -5.63
N LYS A 146 -2.64 22.47 -5.13
CA LYS A 146 -2.20 23.78 -5.60
C LYS A 146 -1.74 23.74 -7.05
N GLU A 147 -0.84 22.82 -7.39
CA GLU A 147 -0.17 22.78 -8.70
C GLU A 147 -1.07 22.28 -9.83
N PHE A 148 -1.90 21.26 -9.58
CA PHE A 148 -2.68 20.60 -10.64
C PHE A 148 -4.16 21.00 -10.64
N PHE A 149 -4.66 21.55 -9.54
CA PHE A 149 -6.07 21.91 -9.42
C PHE A 149 -6.30 23.41 -9.18
N ASP A 150 -5.24 24.20 -8.96
CA ASP A 150 -5.32 25.62 -8.59
C ASP A 150 -6.17 25.84 -7.33
N ILE A 151 -5.98 24.95 -6.34
CA ILE A 151 -6.70 24.97 -5.06
C ILE A 151 -5.70 25.16 -3.93
N ASP A 152 -5.85 26.26 -3.18
CA ASP A 152 -5.15 26.46 -1.91
C ASP A 152 -6.04 25.91 -0.77
N TYR A 153 -5.56 24.88 -0.05
CA TYR A 153 -6.29 24.13 0.98
C TYR A 153 -5.36 23.63 2.10
#